data_AF-A0A9J5WMF6-F1
#
_entry.id   AF-A0A9J5WMF6-F1
#
_cell.length_a   1.000
_cell.length_b   1.000
_cell.length_c   1.000
_cell.angle_alpha   90.00
_cell.angle_beta   90.00
_cell.angle_gamma   90.00
#
_symmetry.space_group_name_H-M   'P 1'
#
loop_
_entity.id
_entity.type
_entity.pdbx_description
1 polymer ?
#
loop_
_entity_poly.entity_id
_entity_poly.type
_entity_poly.pdbx_seq_one_letter_code
_entity_poly.pdbx_strand_id
1 'polypeptide(L)'
;MCSCGRFQHDEIPCSHALAAIRHRNKHRDDYCSAYYSNKNYQDTYAIPIEPLPCESTWDVPSHVLEEVVLPPITRKQLGRPPKNDCKKGFTEGEGKKRKVTCSECGIVGHNKKTCPKKTHDNYLCGIFVVIFTLQLYS
;
A
#
# COMPACT_ATOMS: atom_id res chain seq x y z
N MET A 1 -20.69 22.87 1.54
CA MET A 1 -19.42 22.64 2.26
C MET A 1 -19.33 21.15 2.60
N CYS A 2 -18.21 20.47 2.32
CA CYS A 2 -18.07 19.04 2.66
C CYS A 2 -17.81 18.89 4.16
N SER A 3 -18.58 18.03 4.85
CA SER A 3 -18.32 17.66 6.25
C SER A 3 -17.07 16.79 6.42
N CYS A 4 -16.53 16.26 5.32
CA CYS A 4 -15.33 15.43 5.33
C CYS A 4 -14.03 16.19 5.65
N GLY A 5 -14.01 17.53 5.57
CA GLY A 5 -12.85 18.38 5.87
C GLY A 5 -11.65 18.25 4.91
N ARG A 6 -11.53 17.16 4.16
CA ARG A 6 -10.36 16.88 3.29
C ARG A 6 -10.08 18.00 2.30
N PHE A 7 -11.12 18.54 1.66
CA PHE A 7 -10.89 19.59 0.66
C PHE A 7 -10.33 20.88 1.29
N GLN A 8 -10.72 21.18 2.53
CA GLN A 8 -10.23 22.34 3.26
C GLN A 8 -8.78 22.18 3.76
N HIS A 9 -8.34 20.95 3.99
CA HIS A 9 -6.98 20.65 4.45
C HIS A 9 -6.00 20.39 3.30
N ASP A 10 -6.41 19.58 2.35
CA ASP A 10 -5.55 19.12 1.26
C ASP A 10 -5.58 20.09 0.08
N GLU A 11 -6.52 21.04 0.04
CA GLU A 11 -6.80 21.93 -1.10
C GLU A 11 -7.00 21.17 -2.44
N ILE A 12 -7.30 19.87 -2.35
CA ILE A 12 -7.62 18.97 -3.45
C ILE A 12 -9.08 18.51 -3.29
N PRO A 13 -9.91 18.62 -4.35
CA PRO A 13 -11.29 18.20 -4.29
C PRO A 13 -11.45 16.73 -3.85
N CYS A 14 -12.12 16.53 -2.72
CA CYS A 14 -12.53 15.20 -2.27
C CYS A 14 -13.63 14.61 -3.16
N SER A 15 -13.99 13.34 -2.98
CA SER A 15 -15.05 12.68 -3.76
C SER A 15 -16.39 13.43 -3.73
N HIS A 16 -16.76 14.00 -2.58
CA HIS A 16 -17.98 14.81 -2.44
C HIS A 16 -17.88 16.15 -3.19
N ALA A 17 -16.73 16.82 -3.10
CA ALA A 17 -16.49 18.06 -3.82
C ALA A 17 -16.50 17.82 -5.34
N LEU A 18 -15.86 16.74 -5.80
CA LEU A 18 -15.87 16.30 -7.19
C LEU A 18 -17.27 16.02 -7.71
N ALA A 19 -18.11 15.35 -6.91
CA ALA A 19 -19.51 15.12 -7.28
C ALA A 19 -20.28 16.44 -7.43
N ALA A 20 -20.08 17.40 -6.51
CA ALA A 20 -20.72 18.71 -6.58
C ALA A 20 -20.22 19.56 -7.76
N ILE A 21 -18.92 19.52 -8.06
CA ILE A 21 -18.30 20.19 -9.22
C ILE A 21 -18.88 19.63 -10.52
N ARG A 22 -18.94 18.30 -10.65
CA ARG A 22 -19.52 17.62 -11.81
C ARG A 22 -21.00 17.96 -11.99
N HIS A 23 -21.78 17.97 -10.92
CA HIS A 23 -23.20 18.37 -10.97
C HIS A 23 -23.38 19.81 -11.48
N ARG A 24 -22.40 20.69 -11.25
CA ARG A 24 -22.41 22.07 -11.71
C ARG A 24 -21.76 22.27 -13.09
N ASN A 25 -21.36 21.19 -13.78
CA ASN A 25 -20.64 21.22 -15.05
C ASN A 25 -19.41 22.14 -15.02
N LYS A 26 -18.69 22.17 -13.89
CA LYS A 26 -17.45 22.91 -13.76
C LYS A 26 -16.24 21.99 -13.94
N HIS A 27 -15.11 22.57 -14.30
CA HIS A 27 -13.87 21.84 -14.43
C HIS A 27 -13.29 21.53 -13.05
N ARG A 28 -12.67 20.36 -12.88
CA ARG A 28 -12.06 19.95 -11.61
C ARG A 28 -10.88 20.86 -11.27
N ASP A 29 -10.03 21.15 -12.25
CA ASP A 29 -8.72 21.73 -12.00
C ASP A 29 -8.81 23.17 -11.48
N ASP A 30 -9.92 23.87 -11.77
CA ASP A 30 -10.24 25.20 -11.22
C ASP A 30 -10.38 25.20 -9.69
N TYR A 31 -10.56 24.01 -9.09
CA TYR A 31 -10.76 23.81 -7.66
C TYR A 31 -9.56 23.14 -6.99
N CYS A 32 -8.51 22.80 -7.72
CA CYS A 32 -7.25 22.31 -7.15
C CYS A 32 -6.33 23.50 -6.86
N SER A 33 -5.65 23.49 -5.72
CA SER A 33 -4.62 24.50 -5.43
C SER A 33 -3.49 24.49 -6.46
N ALA A 34 -2.99 25.68 -6.80
CA ALA A 34 -1.84 25.83 -7.68
C ALA A 34 -0.60 25.10 -7.15
N TYR A 35 -0.50 24.86 -5.84
CA TYR A 35 0.56 24.06 -5.22
C TYR A 35 0.78 22.71 -5.93
N TYR A 36 -0.29 22.08 -6.41
CA TYR A 36 -0.24 20.79 -7.10
C TYR A 36 -0.06 20.89 -8.62
N SER A 37 0.20 22.09 -9.15
CA SER A 37 0.50 22.25 -10.57
C SER A 37 1.86 21.64 -10.91
N ASN A 38 1.99 21.08 -12.12
CA ASN A 38 3.27 20.55 -12.60
C ASN A 38 4.40 21.57 -12.53
N LYS A 39 4.09 22.84 -12.81
CA LYS A 39 5.06 23.93 -12.71
C LYS A 39 5.60 24.06 -11.28
N ASN A 40 4.71 24.20 -10.29
CA ASN A 40 5.14 24.35 -8.89
C ASN A 40 5.82 23.09 -8.36
N TYR A 41 5.40 21.90 -8.81
CA TYR A 41 6.10 20.66 -8.50
C TYR A 41 7.55 20.69 -9.03
N GLN A 42 7.74 21.03 -10.30
CA GLN A 42 9.08 21.15 -10.90
C GLN A 42 9.92 22.23 -10.20
N ASP A 43 9.35 23.39 -9.92
CA ASP A 43 10.04 24.50 -9.24
C ASP A 43 10.48 24.09 -7.83
N THR A 44 9.66 23.31 -7.10
CA THR A 44 9.99 22.80 -5.75
C THR A 44 11.19 21.86 -5.78
N TYR A 45 11.30 21.03 -6.82
CA TYR A 45 12.38 20.05 -7.00
C TYR A 45 13.46 20.53 -7.99
N ALA A 46 13.48 21.82 -8.33
CA ALA A 46 14.45 22.37 -9.27
C ALA A 46 15.88 22.38 -8.70
N ILE A 47 15.98 22.44 -7.36
CA ILE A 47 17.26 22.37 -6.65
C ILE A 47 17.69 20.89 -6.61
N PRO A 48 18.84 20.53 -7.20
CA PRO A 48 19.34 19.16 -7.13
C PRO A 48 19.68 18.80 -5.68
N ILE A 49 19.28 17.61 -5.26
CA ILE A 49 19.72 17.03 -3.99
C ILE A 49 21.11 16.47 -4.23
N GLU A 50 22.11 17.04 -3.56
CA GLU A 50 23.47 16.51 -3.62
C GLU A 50 23.49 15.11 -3.00
N PRO A 51 24.16 14.13 -3.65
CA PRO A 51 24.31 12.81 -3.08
C PRO A 51 25.07 12.91 -1.76
N LEU A 52 24.61 12.16 -0.75
CA LEU A 52 25.34 12.08 0.50
C LEU A 52 26.75 11.53 0.24
N PRO A 53 27.80 12.13 0.83
CA PRO A 53 29.16 11.61 0.70
C PRO A 53 29.25 10.21 1.33
N CYS A 54 30.31 9.47 1.02
CA CYS A 54 30.51 8.15 1.60
C CYS A 54 30.53 8.25 3.13
N GLU A 55 29.90 7.30 3.83
CA GLU A 55 29.86 7.27 5.30
C GLU A 55 31.27 7.34 5.93
N SER A 56 32.28 6.79 5.25
CA SER A 56 33.67 6.83 5.70
C SER A 56 34.29 8.23 5.74
N THR A 57 33.69 9.21 5.06
CA THR A 57 34.16 10.61 5.04
C THR A 57 33.34 11.51 5.96
N TRP A 58 32.41 10.97 6.74
CA TRP A 58 31.58 11.76 7.64
C TRP A 58 32.37 12.10 8.91
N ASP A 59 32.41 13.38 9.27
CA ASP A 59 32.94 13.83 10.56
C ASP A 59 31.79 13.84 11.59
N VAL A 60 31.61 12.71 12.27
CA VAL A 60 30.54 12.53 13.26
C VAL A 60 31.10 12.80 14.66
N PRO A 61 30.60 13.82 15.38
CA PRO A 61 31.05 14.13 16.74
C PRO A 61 30.88 12.95 17.71
N SER A 62 31.79 12.79 18.66
CA SER A 62 31.77 11.69 19.64
C SER A 62 30.45 11.58 20.42
N HIS A 63 29.85 12.71 20.79
CA HIS A 63 28.58 12.74 21.52
C HIS A 63 27.40 12.15 20.73
N VAL A 64 27.45 12.17 19.39
CA VAL A 64 26.42 11.56 18.53
C VAL A 64 26.65 10.05 18.41
N LEU A 65 27.90 9.62 18.29
CA LEU A 65 28.26 8.19 18.25
C LEU A 65 27.92 7.47 19.57
N GLU A 66 28.00 8.20 20.68
CA GLU A 66 27.67 7.69 22.02
C GLU A 66 26.17 7.78 22.34
N GLU A 67 25.37 8.46 21.51
CA GLU A 67 23.94 8.65 21.76
C GLU A 67 23.15 7.36 21.47
N VAL A 68 22.60 6.77 22.53
CA VAL A 68 21.69 5.63 22.42
C VAL A 68 20.27 6.12 22.24
N VAL A 69 19.79 6.18 21.00
CA VAL A 69 18.39 6.50 20.68
C VAL A 69 17.50 5.29 20.98
N LEU A 70 16.79 5.34 22.11
CA LEU A 70 15.79 4.32 22.44
C LEU A 70 14.51 4.53 21.62
N PRO A 71 13.83 3.45 21.19
CA PRO A 71 12.54 3.58 20.53
C PRO A 71 11.53 4.27 21.46
N PRO A 72 10.57 5.05 20.92
CA PRO A 72 9.51 5.63 21.72
C PRO A 72 8.79 4.53 22.52
N ILE A 73 8.56 4.80 23.81
CA ILE A 73 7.78 3.90 24.65
C ILE A 73 6.35 3.91 24.13
N THR A 74 5.99 2.90 23.33
CA THR A 74 4.64 2.75 22.80
C THR A 74 3.82 1.88 23.74
N ARG A 75 2.65 2.37 24.15
CA ARG A 75 1.64 1.52 24.79
C ARG A 75 0.83 0.84 23.72
N LYS A 76 0.74 -0.49 23.75
CA LYS A 76 -0.21 -1.22 22.91
C LYS A 76 -1.61 -0.74 23.29
N GLN A 77 -2.31 -0.11 22.35
CA GLN A 77 -3.72 0.23 22.58
C GLN A 77 -4.47 -1.05 22.93
N LEU A 78 -5.30 -0.98 23.97
CA LEU A 78 -6.26 -2.04 24.26
C LEU A 78 -7.06 -2.26 22.97
N GLY A 79 -6.92 -3.46 22.40
CA GLY A 79 -7.58 -3.79 21.14
C GLY A 79 -9.07 -3.51 21.24
N ARG A 80 -9.71 -3.33 20.09
CA ARG A 80 -11.17 -3.15 20.00
C ARG A 80 -11.84 -4.24 20.88
N PRO A 81 -12.67 -3.86 21.87
CA PRO A 81 -13.45 -4.82 22.63
C PRO A 81 -14.17 -5.75 21.66
N PRO A 82 -14.15 -7.08 21.87
CA PRO A 82 -14.88 -8.00 21.01
C PRO A 82 -16.32 -7.51 20.91
N LYS A 83 -16.77 -7.30 19.68
CA LYS A 83 -18.16 -6.92 19.44
C LYS A 83 -19.00 -8.11 19.92
N ASN A 84 -19.88 -7.90 20.90
CA ASN A 84 -20.85 -8.91 21.33
C ASN A 84 -21.97 -9.13 20.29
N ASP A 85 -21.66 -8.93 19.01
CA ASP A 85 -22.56 -9.09 17.89
C ASP A 85 -22.49 -10.54 17.40
N CYS A 86 -22.79 -11.47 18.30
CA CYS A 86 -23.29 -12.78 17.91
C CYS A 86 -24.22 -13.33 18.99
N LYS A 87 -25.25 -12.56 19.37
CA LYS A 87 -26.56 -13.21 19.56
C LYS A 87 -27.01 -13.60 18.16
N LYS A 88 -26.64 -14.83 17.78
CA LYS A 88 -27.12 -15.51 16.57
C LYS A 88 -28.62 -15.28 16.48
N GLY A 89 -29.04 -14.49 15.51
CA GLY A 89 -30.41 -14.52 15.04
C GLY A 89 -30.68 -15.94 14.59
N PHE A 90 -31.58 -16.60 15.30
CA PHE A 90 -32.40 -17.75 14.93
C PHE A 90 -32.40 -18.13 13.43
N THR A 91 -31.35 -18.79 12.94
CA THR A 91 -31.40 -19.75 11.82
C THR A 91 -30.24 -20.73 11.96
N GLU A 92 -30.55 -21.90 12.50
CA GLU A 92 -29.70 -23.07 12.51
C GLU A 92 -29.57 -23.59 11.07
N GLY A 93 -28.58 -23.08 10.35
CA GLY A 93 -28.15 -23.65 9.07
C GLY A 93 -26.89 -24.46 9.31
N GLU A 94 -27.01 -25.78 9.42
CA GLU A 94 -25.89 -26.70 9.27
C GLU A 94 -25.25 -26.46 7.89
N GLY A 95 -24.23 -25.60 7.84
CA GLY A 95 -23.40 -25.44 6.66
C GLY A 95 -22.65 -26.74 6.43
N LYS A 96 -23.15 -27.60 5.55
CA LYS A 96 -22.43 -28.79 5.07
C LYS A 96 -21.03 -28.35 4.66
N LYS A 97 -20.01 -28.74 5.44
CA LYS A 97 -18.60 -28.52 5.11
C LYS A 97 -18.37 -29.19 3.75
N ARG A 98 -18.19 -28.40 2.69
CA ARG A 98 -17.93 -28.92 1.35
C ARG A 98 -16.60 -29.67 1.41
N LYS A 99 -16.60 -30.94 0.99
CA LYS A 99 -15.36 -31.73 0.87
C LYS A 99 -14.49 -31.05 -0.20
N VAL A 100 -13.27 -30.68 0.17
CA VAL A 100 -12.33 -30.03 -0.74
C VAL A 100 -11.69 -31.12 -1.60
N THR A 101 -11.86 -31.03 -2.91
CA THR A 101 -11.24 -31.93 -3.90
C THR A 101 -10.16 -31.16 -4.66
N CYS A 102 -8.99 -31.77 -4.79
CA CYS A 102 -7.89 -31.17 -5.55
C CYS A 102 -8.22 -31.20 -7.04
N SER A 103 -8.20 -30.03 -7.70
CA SER A 103 -8.43 -29.94 -9.15
C SER A 103 -7.29 -30.51 -10.00
N GLU A 104 -6.12 -30.76 -9.41
CA GLU A 104 -4.93 -31.26 -10.12
C GLU A 104 -4.84 -32.79 -10.10
N CYS A 105 -5.17 -33.42 -8.96
CA CYS A 105 -5.04 -34.87 -8.81
C CYS A 105 -6.37 -35.58 -8.55
N GLY A 106 -7.48 -34.85 -8.40
CA GLY A 106 -8.82 -35.38 -8.16
C GLY A 106 -9.05 -35.95 -6.75
N ILE A 107 -8.04 -35.95 -5.88
CA ILE A 107 -8.13 -36.55 -4.53
C ILE A 107 -8.78 -35.56 -3.56
N VAL A 108 -9.71 -36.06 -2.75
CA VAL A 108 -10.39 -35.31 -1.68
C VAL A 108 -9.46 -35.16 -0.48
N GLY A 109 -9.42 -33.97 0.13
CA GLY A 109 -8.68 -33.71 1.37
C GLY A 109 -7.65 -32.57 1.26
N HIS A 110 -7.35 -32.10 0.06
CA HIS A 110 -6.42 -30.99 -0.16
C HIS A 110 -6.81 -30.18 -1.40
N ASN A 111 -6.27 -28.97 -1.55
CA ASN A 111 -6.53 -28.11 -2.70
C ASN A 111 -5.34 -28.14 -3.69
N LYS A 112 -5.51 -27.57 -4.89
CA LYS A 112 -4.44 -27.51 -5.92
C LYS A 112 -3.12 -26.94 -5.38
N LYS A 113 -3.17 -25.97 -4.46
CA LYS A 113 -1.96 -25.31 -3.94
C LYS A 113 -1.10 -26.25 -3.11
N THR A 114 -1.71 -27.15 -2.37
CA THR A 114 -1.05 -28.13 -1.49
C THR A 114 -0.99 -29.53 -2.13
N CYS A 115 -1.13 -29.62 -3.46
CA CYS A 115 -1.09 -30.89 -4.16
C CYS A 115 0.32 -31.48 -4.16
N PRO A 116 0.52 -32.72 -3.68
CA PRO A 116 1.83 -33.37 -3.66
C PRO A 116 2.34 -33.77 -5.05
N LYS A 117 1.47 -33.76 -6.08
CA LYS A 117 1.86 -34.01 -7.49
C LYS A 117 2.40 -32.77 -8.21
N LYS A 118 2.60 -31.64 -7.51
CA LYS A 118 3.22 -30.47 -8.12
C LYS A 118 4.64 -30.80 -8.52
N THR A 119 4.86 -31.04 -9.81
CA THR A 119 6.18 -30.98 -10.43
C THR A 119 6.72 -29.57 -10.24
N HIS A 120 7.95 -29.46 -9.72
CA HIS A 120 8.58 -28.18 -9.42
C HIS A 120 9.19 -27.61 -10.70
N ASP A 121 8.35 -27.16 -11.63
CA ASP A 121 8.78 -26.55 -12.88
C ASP A 121 9.14 -25.06 -12.65
N ASN A 122 10.22 -24.83 -11.90
CA ASN A 122 10.71 -23.49 -11.53
C ASN A 122 12.09 -23.14 -12.14
N TYR A 123 12.44 -23.69 -13.31
CA TYR A 123 13.74 -23.37 -13.95
C TYR A 123 13.64 -22.56 -15.25
N LEU A 124 12.45 -22.24 -15.76
CA LEU A 124 12.29 -21.48 -17.02
C LEU A 124 11.80 -20.03 -16.84
N CYS A 125 11.38 -19.62 -15.64
CA CYS A 125 10.94 -18.23 -15.39
C CYS A 125 12.11 -17.25 -15.15
N GLY A 126 13.29 -17.75 -14.75
CA GLY A 126 14.44 -16.92 -14.39
C GLY A 126 15.24 -16.34 -15.56
N ILE A 127 15.20 -16.98 -16.74
CA ILE A 127 16.01 -16.56 -17.89
C ILE A 127 15.37 -15.40 -18.65
N PHE A 128 14.02 -15.33 -18.70
CA PHE A 128 13.31 -14.27 -19.43
C PHE A 128 13.40 -12.88 -18.78
N VAL A 129 13.55 -12.79 -17.46
CA VAL A 129 13.60 -11.50 -16.75
C VAL A 129 14.94 -10.78 -16.96
N VAL A 130 16.04 -11.53 -17.11
CA VAL A 130 17.37 -10.94 -17.25
C VAL A 130 17.56 -10.31 -18.64
N ILE A 131 16.98 -10.91 -19.69
CA ILE A 131 17.17 -10.42 -21.07
C ILE A 131 16.43 -9.09 -21.31
N PHE A 132 15.25 -8.87 -20.72
CA PHE A 132 14.47 -7.65 -20.97
C PHE A 132 14.97 -6.38 -20.26
N THR A 133 15.86 -6.50 -19.26
CA THR A 133 16.36 -5.33 -18.52
C THR A 133 17.57 -4.65 -19.19
N LEU A 134 18.23 -5.29 -20.15
CA LEU A 134 19.42 -4.74 -20.83
C LEU A 134 19.12 -4.00 -22.14
N GLN A 135 17.86 -3.97 -22.62
CA GLN A 135 17.49 -3.26 -23.86
C GLN A 135 16.75 -1.94 -23.65
N LEU A 136 16.51 -1.53 -22.39
CA LEU A 136 15.92 -0.21 -22.07
C LEU A 136 16.95 0.83 -21.61
N TYR A 137 18.23 0.52 -21.69
CA TYR A 137 19.34 1.43 -21.38
C TYR A 137 20.36 1.52 -22.53
N SER A 138 19.88 1.49 -23.79
CA SER A 138 20.67 1.90 -24.95
C SER A 138 19.84 2.71 -25.93
#